data_AF-A0A0H2RGS2-F1
#
_entry.id   AF-A0A0H2RGS2-F1
#
_cell.length_a   1.000
_cell.length_b   1.000
_cell.length_c   1.000
_cell.angle_alpha   90.00
_cell.angle_beta   90.00
_cell.angle_gamma   90.00
#
_symmetry.space_group_name_H-M   'P 1'
#
loop_
_entity.id
_entity.type
_entity.pdbx_description
1 polymer ?
#
loop_
_entity_poly.entity_id
_entity_poly.type
_entity_poly.pdbx_seq_one_letter_code
_entity_poly.pdbx_strand_id
1 'polypeptide(L)' 'HWFRTYTPNKTPIRLADSSIIYSAGVGDVEFEPVRRNGKPGRRLVFQRVLHVPDLRSNLFSVLFL' A
#
# COMPACT_ATOMS: atom_id res chain seq x y z
N HIS A 1 0.48 -0.08 13.26
CA HIS A 1 -0.36 0.56 12.23
C HIS A 1 0.53 1.19 11.18
N TRP A 2 0.49 0.71 9.93
CA TRP A 2 1.30 1.27 8.83
C TRP A 2 0.64 2.50 8.18
N PHE A 3 -0.69 2.56 8.23
CA PHE A 3 -1.47 3.69 7.74
C PHE A 3 -1.49 4.83 8.77
N ARG A 4 -1.11 6.04 8.33
CA ARG A 4 -1.25 7.29 9.07
C ARG A 4 -2.64 7.89 8.91
N THR A 5 -3.22 7.74 7.73
CA THR A 5 -4.61 8.09 7.42
C THR A 5 -5.30 6.85 6.87
N TYR A 6 -6.61 6.73 7.08
CA TYR A 6 -7.37 5.62 6.53
C TYR A 6 -8.83 6.03 6.32
N THR A 7 -9.34 5.81 5.13
CA THR A 7 -10.75 6.04 4.79
C THR A 7 -11.30 4.79 4.12
N PRO A 8 -12.48 4.28 4.54
CA PRO A 8 -13.15 3.20 3.83
C PRO A 8 -13.33 3.55 2.34
N ASN A 9 -12.94 2.64 1.46
CA ASN A 9 -12.95 2.85 0.02
C ASN A 9 -13.02 1.49 -0.68
N LYS A 10 -13.95 1.35 -1.63
CA LYS A 10 -14.13 0.15 -2.46
C LYS A 10 -13.79 0.44 -3.91
N THR A 11 -12.51 0.35 -4.24
CA THR A 11 -12.00 0.40 -5.61
C THR A 11 -11.85 -1.03 -6.14
N PRO A 12 -12.34 -1.36 -7.35
CA PRO A 12 -12.15 -2.67 -7.96
C PRO A 12 -10.70 -2.83 -8.46
N ILE A 13 -10.13 -4.02 -8.25
CA ILE A 13 -8.80 -4.43 -8.73
C ILE A 13 -8.97 -5.71 -9.54
N ARG A 14 -8.59 -5.67 -10.81
CA ARG A 14 -8.62 -6.84 -11.69
C ARG A 14 -7.30 -7.59 -11.58
N LEU A 15 -7.36 -8.86 -11.22
CA LEU A 15 -6.22 -9.76 -11.15
C LEU A 15 -5.86 -10.34 -12.52
N ALA A 16 -4.70 -11.01 -12.61
CA ALA A 16 -4.21 -11.61 -13.85
C ALA A 16 -5.12 -12.74 -14.37
N ASP A 17 -5.80 -13.46 -13.48
CA ASP A 17 -6.82 -14.46 -13.81
C ASP A 17 -8.18 -13.84 -14.21
N SER A 18 -8.22 -12.51 -14.39
CA SER A 18 -9.42 -11.72 -14.68
C SER A 18 -10.46 -11.63 -13.57
N SER A 19 -10.25 -12.25 -12.41
CA SER A 19 -11.12 -12.04 -11.26
C SER A 19 -11.01 -10.60 -10.75
N ILE A 20 -12.04 -10.12 -10.05
CA ILE A 20 -12.08 -8.78 -9.46
C ILE A 20 -12.15 -8.93 -7.94
N ILE A 21 -11.21 -8.28 -7.26
CA ILE A 21 -11.23 -8.08 -5.80
C ILE A 21 -11.40 -6.58 -5.50
N TYR A 22 -11.64 -6.23 -4.24
CA TYR A 22 -11.91 -4.85 -3.84
C TYR A 22 -10.97 -4.38 -2.73
N SER A 23 -10.62 -3.10 -2.76
CA SER A 23 -10.01 -2.48 -1.58
C SER A 23 -11.00 -2.41 -0.42
N ALA A 24 -10.48 -2.49 0.79
CA ALA A 24 -11.21 -2.17 2.02
C ALA A 24 -11.08 -0.67 2.38
N GLY A 25 -10.00 -0.02 1.93
CA GLY A 25 -9.74 1.38 2.23
C GLY A 25 -8.59 1.96 1.44
N VAL A 26 -8.40 3.26 1.61
CA VAL A 26 -7.30 4.03 1.04
C VAL A 26 -6.73 4.94 2.10
N GLY A 27 -5.41 5.17 2.07
CA GLY A 27 -4.76 6.06 3.02
C GLY A 27 -3.27 6.21 2.79
N ASP A 28 -2.64 7.03 3.61
CA ASP A 28 -1.21 7.30 3.52
C ASP A 28 -0.44 6.31 4.40
N VAL A 29 0.57 5.66 3.82
CA VAL A 29 1.45 4.71 4.51
C VAL A 29 2.78 5.35 4.79
N GLU A 30 3.20 5.30 6.05
CA GLU A 30 4.50 5.79 6.47
C GLU A 30 5.48 4.61 6.58
N PHE A 31 6.65 4.77 5.96
CA PHE A 31 7.68 3.75 5.91
C PHE A 31 9.04 4.35 6.20
N GLU A 32 9.77 3.75 7.14
CA GLU A 32 11.15 4.13 7.44
C GLU A 32 12.08 2.99 7.00
N PRO A 33 12.78 3.12 5.86
CA PRO A 33 13.67 2.08 5.38
C PRO A 33 14.84 1.89 6.35
N VAL A 34 15.25 0.65 6.58
CA VAL A 34 16.51 0.37 7.29
C VAL A 34 17.63 0.27 6.27
N ARG A 35 18.67 1.10 6.43
CA ARG A 35 19.86 1.07 5.56
C ARG A 35 20.71 -0.16 5.84
N ARG A 36 21.63 -0.50 4.92
CA ARG A 36 22.53 -1.67 5.05
C ARG A 36 23.34 -1.70 6.36
N ASN A 37 23.59 -0.55 6.97
CA ASN A 37 24.29 -0.42 8.26
C ASN A 37 23.34 -0.47 9.48
N GLY A 38 22.09 -0.89 9.30
CA GLY A 38 21.07 -0.94 10.35
C GLY A 38 20.50 0.41 10.78
N LYS A 39 21.01 1.54 10.23
CA LYS A 39 20.51 2.86 10.58
C LYS A 39 19.20 3.17 9.86
N PRO A 40 18.25 3.86 10.51
CA PRO A 40 17.05 4.33 9.84
C PRO A 40 17.43 5.27 8.70
N GLY A 41 16.77 5.08 7.57
CA GLY A 41 16.85 5.93 6.40
C GLY A 41 15.91 7.11 6.49
N ARG A 42 15.79 7.84 5.37
CA ARG A 42 14.81 8.91 5.29
C ARG A 42 13.42 8.28 5.29
N ARG A 43 12.57 8.72 6.20
CA ARG A 43 11.16 8.36 6.24
C ARG A 43 10.46 8.77 4.94
N LEU A 44 9.68 7.85 4.41
CA LEU A 44 8.91 7.98 3.18
C LEU A 44 7.42 7.92 3.53
N VAL A 45 6.63 8.72 2.82
CA VAL A 45 5.18 8.67 2.89
C VAL A 45 4.66 8.30 1.52
N PHE A 46 3.97 7.19 1.45
CA PHE A 46 3.26 6.76 0.26
C PHE A 46 1.82 7.23 0.37
N GLN A 47 1.42 8.09 -0.55
CA GLN A 47 0.10 8.69 -0.52
C GLN A 47 -0.91 7.79 -1.25
N ARG A 48 -2.15 7.79 -0.77
CA ARG A 48 -3.28 7.13 -1.45
C ARG A 48 -3.06 5.63 -1.73
N VAL A 49 -2.44 4.91 -0.79
CA VAL A 49 -2.24 3.46 -0.88
C VAL A 49 -3.55 2.72 -0.68
N LEU A 50 -3.88 1.80 -1.58
CA LEU A 50 -5.05 0.92 -1.44
C LEU A 50 -4.73 -0.23 -0.46
N HIS A 51 -5.59 -0.40 0.53
CA HIS A 51 -5.58 -1.58 1.40
C HIS A 51 -6.48 -2.65 0.80
N VAL A 52 -5.91 -3.77 0.35
CA VAL A 52 -6.62 -4.85 -0.37
C VAL A 52 -6.37 -6.19 0.35
N PRO A 53 -7.16 -6.55 1.37
CA PRO A 53 -6.94 -7.78 2.15
C PRO A 53 -6.99 -9.06 1.32
N ASP A 54 -7.91 -9.11 0.35
CA ASP A 54 -8.16 -10.29 -0.49
C ASP A 54 -7.01 -10.61 -1.45
N LEU A 55 -6.11 -9.65 -1.69
CA LEU A 55 -4.92 -9.85 -2.50
C LEU A 55 -3.94 -10.83 -1.84
N ARG A 56 -4.02 -10.98 -0.50
CA ARG A 56 -3.20 -11.88 0.34
C ARG A 56 -1.68 -11.72 0.19
N SER A 57 -1.24 -10.70 -0.55
CA SER A 57 0.14 -10.34 -0.79
C SER A 57 0.25 -8.81 -0.86
N ASN A 58 1.30 -8.26 -0.28
CA ASN A 58 1.58 -6.83 -0.36
C ASN A 58 2.23 -6.55 -1.72
N LEU A 59 1.45 -6.04 -2.67
CA LEU A 59 1.99 -5.49 -3.91
C LEU A 59 2.35 -4.03 -3.71
N PHE A 60 3.64 -3.74 -3.74
CA PHE A 60 4.14 -2.38 -3.82
C PHE A 60 4.32 -2.02 -5.29
N SER A 61 3.27 -1.48 -5.92
CA SER A 61 3.35 -0.98 -7.30
C SER A 61 3.48 0.54 -7.28
N VAL A 62 4.69 1.05 -7.55
CA VAL A 62 4.93 2.48 -7.74
C VAL A 62 4.38 2.85 -9.11
N LEU A 63 3.09 3.14 -9.17
CA LEU A 63 2.36 3.36 -10.43
C LEU A 63 2.52 4.78 -11.00
N PHE A 64 3.42 5.61 -10.47
CA PHE A 64 3.69 6.95 -10.99
C PHE A 64 5.18 7.29 -10.91
N LEU A 65 5.77 7.59 -12.08
CA LEU A 65 6.83 8.57 -12.25
C LEU A 65 6.17 9.89 -12.68
#